data_AF-A0AA39DLN9-F1
#
_entry.id   AF-A0AA39DLN9-F1
#
_cell.length_a   1.000
_cell.length_b   1.000
_cell.length_c   1.000
_cell.angle_alpha   90.00
_cell.angle_beta   90.00
_cell.angle_gamma   90.00
#
_symmetry.space_group_name_H-M   'P 1'
#
loop_
_entity.id
_entity.type
_entity.pdbx_description
1 polymer ?
#
loop_
_entity_poly.entity_id
_entity_poly.type
_entity_poly.pdbx_seq_one_letter_code
_entity_poly.pdbx_strand_id
1 'polypeptide(L)'
;MPRKLSEAFSVYLKELWAEVHNQMLLRNTVKFGQDEHFNLSSIRTNNLAESIFRLSINAGHLTTPFPFEVVKKSIFGTRESSFENFILNHWEVSPLLVRSLSKALNEQDDVFSSFVQYLNLKKTVSSFVSPLLQGLVSCLPIDSDELNILNFLTTVRNELGCLIIYGQDIRVLRTMGHLKEEVHFFQESSEPCIKAPHFLYIDDILKCEDAYDKGYTIALRGMEFRFETIAAIADGLASLFGQPSVGVNLYLTPPDSQGLARHYDDHCVFVCQLFGTKQWTIVSQPIVSLPRLYEPLDSLHSSKIGNSMAGHTQFLLREGDILYIPRGFPHEACTVAESGGPDETTGFSLHLTLAIEVEPPFEWEGFAHVALHCWNQSSKPIHYTSVDPLSEILSVMSVNLLHIAIRLIGDSDPTFRKACLVAAITLPSDSKCWLGLNQRTIFIYIIDKICSESGFLEALRVVEVAIQKNEDPFQRLRWLQLLNWEAEMIEEHGGDFPSVGFEKLSSLFNQHRDKAEVAFMHVKSKFCCEVVFEDVIDSYGMVLEKYKKTRKQYMNGMLSLHCK
;
A
#
# COMPACT_ATOMS: atom_id res chain seq x y z
N MET A 1 15.85 -8.15 26.59
CA MET A 1 15.36 -9.14 27.58
C MET A 1 15.65 -10.55 27.09
N PRO A 2 15.96 -11.52 27.97
CA PRO A 2 15.98 -12.93 27.60
C PRO A 2 14.63 -13.36 27.01
N ARG A 3 14.64 -14.10 25.89
CA ARG A 3 13.44 -14.42 25.09
C ARG A 3 12.28 -15.04 25.91
N LYS A 4 12.59 -16.00 26.80
CA LYS A 4 11.59 -16.64 27.66
C LYS A 4 10.90 -15.68 28.65
N LEU A 5 11.64 -14.70 29.17
CA LEU A 5 11.06 -13.67 30.05
C LEU A 5 10.19 -12.70 29.26
N SER A 6 10.61 -12.35 28.05
CA SER A 6 9.82 -11.53 27.12
C SER A 6 8.49 -12.18 26.75
N GLU A 7 8.50 -13.49 26.48
CA GLU A 7 7.30 -14.27 26.14
C GLU A 7 6.32 -14.35 27.31
N ALA A 8 6.79 -14.71 28.51
CA ALA A 8 5.95 -14.79 29.71
C ALA A 8 5.37 -13.41 30.11
N PHE A 9 6.19 -12.36 30.02
CA PHE A 9 5.75 -11.00 30.32
C PHE A 9 4.73 -10.48 29.30
N SER A 10 4.89 -10.82 28.02
CA SER A 10 3.95 -10.46 26.95
C SER A 10 2.55 -11.02 27.19
N VAL A 11 2.42 -12.27 27.66
CA VAL A 11 1.11 -12.86 28.00
C VAL A 11 0.39 -12.03 29.06
N TYR A 12 1.09 -11.71 30.16
CA TYR A 12 0.51 -10.91 31.25
C TYR A 12 0.08 -9.51 30.79
N LEU A 13 0.91 -8.85 29.96
CA LEU A 13 0.56 -7.54 29.40
C LEU A 13 -0.67 -7.60 28.49
N LYS A 14 -0.83 -8.68 27.71
CA LYS A 14 -2.01 -8.87 26.85
C LYS A 14 -3.29 -9.14 27.64
N GLU A 15 -3.22 -9.89 28.75
CA GLU A 15 -4.35 -10.06 29.66
C GLU A 15 -4.77 -8.73 30.29
N LEU A 16 -3.79 -7.94 30.76
CA LEU A 16 -4.04 -6.60 31.29
C LEU A 16 -4.61 -5.67 30.21
N TRP A 17 -4.11 -5.76 28.98
CA TRP A 17 -4.59 -4.99 27.84
C TRP A 17 -6.06 -5.24 27.54
N ALA A 18 -6.49 -6.50 27.54
CA ALA A 18 -7.89 -6.85 27.33
C ALA A 18 -8.83 -6.22 28.38
N GLU A 19 -8.43 -6.20 29.65
CA GLU A 19 -9.19 -5.55 30.72
C GLU A 19 -9.26 -4.03 30.51
N VAL A 20 -8.12 -3.39 30.24
CA VAL A 20 -8.06 -1.94 30.01
C VAL A 20 -8.89 -1.53 28.79
N HIS A 21 -8.77 -2.27 27.69
CA HIS A 21 -9.50 -2.01 26.44
C HIS A 21 -11.03 -2.13 26.63
N ASN A 22 -11.50 -3.17 27.33
CA ASN A 22 -12.91 -3.31 27.66
C ASN A 22 -13.43 -2.11 28.48
N GLN A 23 -12.66 -1.62 29.44
CA GLN A 23 -13.03 -0.43 30.21
C GLN A 23 -13.03 0.85 29.36
N MET A 24 -12.16 0.95 28.34
CA MET A 24 -12.16 2.08 27.41
C MET A 24 -13.44 2.12 26.56
N LEU A 25 -13.90 0.97 26.05
CA LEU A 25 -15.11 0.85 25.24
C LEU A 25 -16.39 1.27 25.98
N LEU A 26 -16.48 0.94 27.28
CA LEU A 26 -17.66 1.17 28.11
C LEU A 26 -17.82 2.62 28.58
N ARG A 27 -16.79 3.46 28.49
CA ARG A 27 -16.86 4.85 28.93
C ARG A 27 -17.54 5.72 27.87
N ASN A 28 -18.83 6.01 27.98
CA ASN A 28 -19.35 7.24 27.37
C ASN A 28 -20.48 7.98 28.11
N THR A 29 -20.36 9.32 28.07
CA THR A 29 -21.31 10.39 28.47
C THR A 29 -21.68 10.58 29.96
N VAL A 30 -20.93 11.42 30.70
CA VAL A 30 -21.40 12.68 31.34
C VAL A 30 -20.16 13.45 31.84
N LYS A 31 -19.84 14.57 31.17
CA LYS A 31 -18.77 15.55 31.47
C LYS A 31 -17.35 14.96 31.45
N PHE A 32 -16.35 15.80 31.23
CA PHE A 32 -15.03 15.81 31.87
C PHE A 32 -13.97 16.43 30.94
N GLY A 33 -13.09 17.22 31.57
CA GLY A 33 -12.16 18.16 30.94
C GLY A 33 -10.87 17.52 30.42
N GLN A 34 -10.06 18.36 29.80
CA GLN A 34 -8.94 18.06 28.90
C GLN A 34 -7.74 17.28 29.47
N ASP A 35 -7.78 16.83 30.71
CA ASP A 35 -6.69 16.07 31.34
C ASP A 35 -7.31 15.02 32.26
N GLU A 36 -7.32 13.74 31.88
CA GLU A 36 -7.13 12.64 32.85
C GLU A 36 -6.97 11.27 32.16
N HIS A 37 -5.76 10.74 32.30
CA HIS A 37 -5.31 9.45 31.78
C HIS A 37 -5.90 8.28 32.58
N PHE A 38 -6.10 7.14 31.90
CA PHE A 38 -6.35 5.87 32.57
C PHE A 38 -5.13 5.50 33.44
N ASN A 39 -5.30 5.56 34.76
CA ASN A 39 -4.25 5.29 35.74
C ASN A 39 -4.63 4.03 36.53
N LEU A 40 -4.50 2.85 35.94
CA LEU A 40 -4.28 1.66 36.76
C LEU A 40 -2.83 1.76 37.24
N SER A 41 -2.60 2.19 38.48
CA SER A 41 -1.27 2.28 39.09
C SER A 41 -0.21 3.04 38.26
N SER A 42 -0.43 4.34 37.99
CA SER A 42 0.57 5.26 37.36
C SER A 42 1.04 4.95 35.93
N ILE A 43 0.49 3.93 35.26
CA ILE A 43 0.81 3.59 33.86
C ILE A 43 -0.35 4.04 32.97
N ARG A 44 -0.06 4.89 31.96
CA ARG A 44 -1.03 5.29 30.93
C ARG A 44 -1.33 4.13 29.98
N THR A 45 -2.55 4.00 29.48
CA THR A 45 -2.94 3.03 28.44
C THR A 45 -1.93 2.96 27.30
N ASN A 46 -1.51 4.12 26.78
CA ASN A 46 -0.61 4.16 25.64
C ASN A 46 0.79 3.63 25.98
N ASN A 47 1.24 3.73 27.23
CA ASN A 47 2.50 3.13 27.67
C ASN A 47 2.41 1.59 27.68
N LEU A 48 1.24 1.05 28.05
CA LEU A 48 0.97 -0.39 27.97
C LEU A 48 0.94 -0.85 26.51
N ALA A 49 0.22 -0.14 25.64
CA ALA A 49 0.20 -0.41 24.20
C ALA A 49 1.61 -0.35 23.58
N GLU A 50 2.36 0.71 23.87
CA GLU A 50 3.75 0.86 23.40
C GLU A 50 4.63 -0.31 23.86
N SER A 51 4.47 -0.75 25.10
CA SER A 51 5.23 -1.89 25.64
C SER A 51 4.91 -3.19 24.90
N ILE A 52 3.63 -3.50 24.68
CA ILE A 52 3.18 -4.69 23.95
C ILE A 52 3.68 -4.65 22.50
N PHE A 53 3.55 -3.49 21.85
CA PHE A 53 4.01 -3.28 20.49
C PHE A 53 5.52 -3.53 20.38
N ARG A 54 6.34 -2.88 21.23
CA ARG A 54 7.81 -3.02 21.25
C ARG A 54 8.27 -4.45 21.50
N LEU A 55 7.58 -5.20 22.35
CA LEU A 55 7.90 -6.61 22.60
C LEU A 55 7.54 -7.51 21.41
N SER A 56 6.69 -7.03 20.50
CA SER A 56 6.15 -7.81 19.38
C SER A 56 6.84 -7.55 18.05
N ILE A 57 7.47 -6.39 17.84
CA ILE A 57 8.07 -6.01 16.53
C ILE A 57 9.03 -7.06 15.95
N ASN A 58 9.82 -7.73 16.81
CA ASN A 58 10.81 -8.74 16.40
C ASN A 58 10.38 -10.18 16.79
N ALA A 59 9.12 -10.39 17.17
CA ALA A 59 8.63 -11.72 17.51
C ALA A 59 8.49 -12.55 16.22
N GLY A 60 9.44 -13.45 15.97
CA GLY A 60 9.49 -14.27 14.75
C GLY A 60 8.34 -15.28 14.55
N HIS A 61 7.29 -15.27 15.36
CA HIS A 61 6.23 -16.30 15.38
C HIS A 61 4.79 -15.78 15.49
N LEU A 62 4.49 -14.49 15.29
CA LEU A 62 3.09 -14.01 15.36
C LEU A 62 2.25 -14.47 14.17
N THR A 63 2.85 -14.60 12.99
CA THR A 63 2.21 -15.10 11.77
C THR A 63 2.91 -16.38 11.31
N THR A 64 2.16 -17.48 11.19
CA THR A 64 2.67 -18.67 10.49
C THR A 64 2.49 -18.38 9.00
N PRO A 65 3.57 -18.17 8.22
CA PRO A 65 3.43 -17.82 6.82
C PRO A 65 2.76 -18.99 6.09
N PHE A 66 1.78 -18.69 5.23
CA PHE A 66 1.30 -19.71 4.31
C PHE A 66 2.43 -20.07 3.34
N PRO A 67 2.59 -21.36 2.99
CA PRO A 67 3.47 -21.71 1.89
C PRO A 67 3.02 -20.93 0.65
N PHE A 68 3.99 -20.32 -0.04
CA PHE A 68 3.76 -19.47 -1.21
C PHE A 68 2.82 -20.12 -2.25
N GLU A 69 2.98 -21.43 -2.46
CA GLU A 69 2.15 -22.24 -3.35
C GLU A 69 0.67 -22.19 -3.01
N VAL A 70 0.34 -22.18 -1.71
CA VAL A 70 -1.04 -22.16 -1.24
C VAL A 70 -1.67 -20.82 -1.59
N VAL A 71 -1.01 -19.70 -1.29
CA VAL A 71 -1.51 -18.36 -1.65
C VAL A 71 -1.65 -18.21 -3.16
N LYS A 72 -0.64 -18.60 -3.94
CA LYS A 72 -0.68 -18.56 -5.42
C LYS A 72 -1.87 -19.37 -5.96
N LYS A 73 -2.07 -20.58 -5.45
CA LYS A 73 -3.17 -21.48 -5.85
C LYS A 73 -4.54 -20.93 -5.45
N SER A 74 -4.67 -20.34 -4.26
CA SER A 74 -5.94 -19.77 -3.78
C SER A 74 -6.35 -18.54 -4.60
N ILE A 75 -5.41 -17.69 -5.00
CA ILE A 75 -5.71 -16.46 -5.76
C ILE A 75 -5.88 -16.72 -7.27
N PHE A 76 -5.00 -17.52 -7.88
CA PHE A 76 -4.95 -17.70 -9.34
C PHE A 76 -5.50 -19.03 -9.82
N GLY A 77 -5.90 -19.93 -8.91
CA GLY A 77 -6.38 -21.27 -9.24
C GLY A 77 -5.27 -22.31 -9.44
N THR A 78 -5.66 -23.53 -9.79
CA THR A 78 -4.82 -24.73 -9.68
C THR A 78 -3.99 -25.09 -10.92
N ARG A 79 -4.17 -24.37 -12.04
CA ARG A 79 -3.39 -24.64 -13.26
C ARG A 79 -2.00 -24.04 -13.14
N GLU A 80 -0.95 -24.80 -13.44
CA GLU A 80 0.45 -24.33 -13.33
C GLU A 80 0.71 -23.00 -14.07
N SER A 81 0.08 -22.79 -15.23
CA SER A 81 0.22 -21.56 -16.03
C SER A 81 -0.76 -20.44 -15.69
N SER A 82 -1.62 -20.57 -14.66
CA SER A 82 -2.64 -19.56 -14.36
C SER A 82 -2.03 -18.21 -13.99
N PHE A 83 -0.98 -18.22 -13.16
CA PHE A 83 -0.26 -17.01 -12.77
C PHE A 83 0.52 -16.40 -13.92
N GLU A 84 1.23 -17.21 -14.73
CA GLU A 84 1.93 -16.72 -15.92
C GLU A 84 0.94 -16.05 -16.90
N ASN A 85 -0.18 -16.71 -17.17
CA ASN A 85 -1.24 -16.17 -18.02
C ASN A 85 -1.83 -14.87 -17.44
N PHE A 86 -1.97 -14.79 -16.11
CA PHE A 86 -2.41 -13.58 -15.42
C PHE A 86 -1.42 -12.42 -15.62
N ILE A 87 -0.14 -12.63 -15.35
CA ILE A 87 0.88 -11.59 -15.48
C ILE A 87 1.01 -11.10 -16.93
N LEU A 88 0.93 -12.00 -17.91
CA LEU A 88 1.11 -11.63 -19.31
C LEU A 88 -0.11 -10.90 -19.92
N ASN A 89 -1.33 -11.23 -19.48
CA ASN A 89 -2.56 -10.77 -20.16
C ASN A 89 -3.45 -9.83 -19.32
N HIS A 90 -3.29 -9.84 -18.00
CA HIS A 90 -4.23 -9.18 -17.09
C HIS A 90 -3.55 -8.17 -16.15
N TRP A 91 -2.38 -8.49 -15.60
CA TRP A 91 -1.67 -7.61 -14.66
C TRP A 91 -1.48 -6.20 -15.23
N GLU A 92 -2.04 -5.20 -14.54
CA GLU A 92 -2.02 -3.78 -14.91
C GLU A 92 -2.69 -3.46 -16.27
N VAL A 93 -3.44 -4.41 -16.85
CA VAL A 93 -3.97 -4.31 -18.22
C VAL A 93 -5.49 -4.49 -18.26
N SER A 94 -6.03 -5.53 -17.64
CA SER A 94 -7.45 -5.84 -17.77
C SER A 94 -8.04 -6.55 -16.55
N PRO A 95 -9.32 -6.31 -16.23
CA PRO A 95 -10.01 -7.06 -15.19
C PRO A 95 -10.07 -8.56 -15.51
N LEU A 96 -10.00 -9.39 -14.46
CA LEU A 96 -10.10 -10.84 -14.58
C LEU A 96 -10.99 -11.39 -13.46
N LEU A 97 -11.97 -12.22 -13.83
CA LEU A 97 -12.75 -12.99 -12.87
C LEU A 97 -12.22 -14.42 -12.79
N VAL A 98 -11.69 -14.78 -11.63
CA VAL A 98 -11.30 -16.15 -11.28
C VAL A 98 -12.47 -16.79 -10.54
N ARG A 99 -13.13 -17.76 -11.20
CA ARG A 99 -14.25 -18.49 -10.60
C ARG A 99 -13.74 -19.55 -9.65
N SER A 100 -14.39 -19.68 -8.50
CA SER A 100 -14.17 -20.82 -7.62
C SER A 100 -14.60 -22.11 -8.32
N LEU A 101 -13.67 -23.04 -8.52
CA LEU A 101 -13.98 -24.40 -8.94
C LEU A 101 -14.49 -25.19 -7.71
N SER A 102 -15.67 -24.82 -7.21
CA SER A 102 -16.57 -25.53 -6.28
C SER A 102 -15.95 -26.35 -5.14
N LYS A 103 -16.21 -25.99 -3.87
CA LYS A 103 -16.37 -26.82 -2.64
C LYS A 103 -15.40 -28.01 -2.36
N ALA A 104 -14.38 -28.23 -3.18
CA ALA A 104 -13.51 -29.40 -3.23
C ALA A 104 -12.04 -29.05 -3.09
N LEU A 105 -11.73 -27.79 -2.76
CA LEU A 105 -10.51 -27.52 -2.02
C LEU A 105 -10.76 -28.12 -0.63
N ASN A 106 -9.92 -29.07 -0.20
CA ASN A 106 -9.89 -29.46 1.20
C ASN A 106 -9.79 -28.18 2.03
N GLU A 107 -10.44 -28.11 3.19
CA GLU A 107 -10.41 -26.92 4.08
C GLU A 107 -8.98 -26.42 4.37
N GLN A 108 -7.97 -27.27 4.20
CA GLN A 108 -6.54 -26.96 4.33
C GLN A 108 -5.93 -26.12 3.20
N ASP A 109 -6.52 -26.07 2.01
CA ASP A 109 -6.01 -25.33 0.84
C ASP A 109 -6.70 -23.97 0.62
N ASP A 110 -7.75 -23.66 1.39
CA ASP A 110 -8.39 -22.35 1.38
C ASP A 110 -7.79 -21.46 2.46
N VAL A 111 -7.00 -20.47 2.03
CA VAL A 111 -6.35 -19.50 2.93
C VAL A 111 -7.34 -18.65 3.71
N PHE A 112 -8.58 -18.45 3.21
CA PHE A 112 -9.59 -17.63 3.87
C PHE A 112 -10.40 -18.41 4.91
N SER A 113 -10.34 -19.75 4.89
CA SER A 113 -11.14 -20.65 5.74
C SER A 113 -11.09 -20.29 7.23
N SER A 114 -9.90 -20.00 7.77
CA SER A 114 -9.72 -19.66 9.18
C SER A 114 -10.41 -18.35 9.56
N PHE A 115 -10.37 -17.35 8.67
CA PHE A 115 -11.06 -16.07 8.89
C PHE A 115 -12.57 -16.21 8.74
N VAL A 116 -13.03 -16.98 7.74
CA VAL A 116 -14.43 -17.34 7.52
C VAL A 116 -15.01 -18.07 8.75
N GLN A 117 -14.25 -19.00 9.34
CA GLN A 117 -14.63 -19.71 10.57
C GLN A 117 -14.69 -18.77 11.78
N TYR A 118 -13.73 -17.85 11.92
CA TYR A 118 -13.73 -16.84 12.99
C TYR A 118 -15.00 -15.98 12.97
N LEU A 119 -15.46 -15.56 11.78
CA LEU A 119 -16.68 -14.76 11.66
C LEU A 119 -17.95 -15.52 12.10
N ASN A 120 -17.92 -16.86 12.14
CA ASN A 120 -18.97 -17.74 12.67
C ASN A 120 -20.40 -17.29 12.29
N LEU A 121 -20.60 -16.96 11.01
CA LEU A 121 -21.85 -16.41 10.48
C LEU A 121 -22.95 -17.47 10.48
N LYS A 122 -23.54 -17.72 11.66
CA LYS A 122 -24.56 -18.75 11.85
C LYS A 122 -25.99 -18.29 11.57
N LYS A 123 -26.27 -16.99 11.35
CA LYS A 123 -27.49 -16.48 10.69
C LYS A 123 -27.65 -14.94 10.61
N THR A 124 -27.14 -14.14 11.56
CA THR A 124 -27.42 -12.68 11.61
C THR A 124 -26.16 -11.82 11.52
N VAL A 125 -26.28 -10.60 10.98
CA VAL A 125 -25.14 -9.66 10.88
C VAL A 125 -24.73 -9.10 12.23
N SER A 126 -25.69 -8.82 13.11
CA SER A 126 -25.42 -8.38 14.49
C SER A 126 -24.62 -9.39 15.32
N SER A 127 -24.62 -10.68 14.95
CA SER A 127 -23.88 -11.69 15.71
C SER A 127 -22.37 -11.62 15.51
N PHE A 128 -21.87 -10.83 14.55
CA PHE A 128 -20.43 -10.73 14.29
C PHE A 128 -19.89 -9.30 14.23
N VAL A 129 -20.68 -8.28 13.82
CA VAL A 129 -20.19 -6.89 13.72
C VAL A 129 -19.78 -6.34 15.08
N SER A 130 -20.66 -6.39 16.09
CA SER A 130 -20.32 -5.92 17.44
C SER A 130 -19.09 -6.62 18.04
N PRO A 131 -19.01 -7.97 18.09
CA PRO A 131 -17.82 -8.65 18.59
C PRO A 131 -16.55 -8.31 17.81
N LEU A 132 -16.65 -8.22 16.48
CA LEU A 132 -15.54 -7.84 15.62
C LEU A 132 -15.02 -6.45 15.99
N LEU A 133 -15.88 -5.43 16.04
CA LEU A 133 -15.45 -4.05 16.30
C LEU A 133 -14.96 -3.85 17.73
N GLN A 134 -15.53 -4.54 18.72
CA GLN A 134 -15.08 -4.43 20.12
C GLN A 134 -13.65 -4.96 20.32
N GLY A 135 -13.21 -5.97 19.57
CA GLY A 135 -11.84 -6.49 19.67
C GLY A 135 -10.76 -5.59 19.07
N LEU A 136 -11.14 -4.51 18.39
CA LEU A 136 -10.23 -3.74 17.55
C LEU A 136 -9.78 -2.43 18.21
N VAL A 137 -8.54 -2.06 17.86
CA VAL A 137 -7.92 -0.76 18.17
C VAL A 137 -7.66 -0.01 16.87
N SER A 138 -7.38 1.28 16.94
CA SER A 138 -6.98 2.08 15.77
C SER A 138 -5.62 1.62 15.22
N CYS A 139 -5.53 1.50 13.89
CA CYS A 139 -4.30 1.30 13.14
C CYS A 139 -3.84 2.66 12.60
N LEU A 140 -3.00 3.35 13.37
CA LEU A 140 -2.50 4.68 13.00
C LEU A 140 -1.61 4.58 11.75
N PRO A 141 -1.77 5.47 10.75
CA PRO A 141 -1.02 5.40 9.51
C PRO A 141 0.48 5.54 9.78
N ILE A 142 1.27 4.80 9.01
CA ILE A 142 2.72 4.91 8.94
C ILE A 142 3.08 5.56 7.61
N ASP A 143 4.01 6.51 7.63
CA ASP A 143 4.44 7.20 6.41
C ASP A 143 5.11 6.21 5.43
N SER A 144 4.94 6.47 4.14
CA SER A 144 5.49 5.64 3.06
C SER A 144 7.01 5.50 3.18
N ASP A 145 7.73 6.58 3.48
CA ASP A 145 9.18 6.61 3.61
C ASP A 145 9.70 6.33 5.03
N GLU A 146 8.82 6.03 5.99
CA GLU A 146 9.23 5.64 7.34
C GLU A 146 9.81 4.22 7.34
N LEU A 147 11.11 4.12 7.64
CA LEU A 147 11.87 2.88 7.70
C LEU A 147 12.43 2.57 9.09
N ASN A 148 12.14 3.39 10.09
CA ASN A 148 12.48 3.14 11.47
C ASN A 148 11.20 3.06 12.31
N ILE A 149 10.79 1.83 12.63
CA ILE A 149 9.59 1.61 13.45
C ILE A 149 9.64 2.30 14.83
N LEU A 150 10.83 2.60 15.36
CA LEU A 150 10.97 3.30 16.63
C LEU A 150 10.68 4.80 16.51
N ASN A 151 10.93 5.39 15.34
CA ASN A 151 10.57 6.78 15.05
C ASN A 151 9.05 6.92 14.98
N PHE A 152 8.38 6.03 14.24
CA PHE A 152 6.91 5.89 14.25
C PHE A 152 6.36 5.85 15.69
N LEU A 153 6.88 4.96 16.54
CA LEU A 153 6.43 4.84 17.94
C LEU A 153 6.61 6.11 18.76
N THR A 154 7.66 6.89 18.49
CA THR A 154 7.88 8.17 19.15
C THR A 154 6.80 9.18 18.75
N THR A 155 6.47 9.22 17.46
CA THR A 155 5.45 10.11 16.90
C THR A 155 4.05 9.79 17.43
N VAL A 156 3.66 8.51 17.46
CA VAL A 156 2.30 8.10 17.84
C VAL A 156 2.13 7.75 19.32
N ARG A 157 3.13 8.03 20.15
CA ARG A 157 3.19 7.56 21.55
C ARG A 157 1.95 7.90 22.38
N ASN A 158 1.30 9.03 22.10
CA ASN A 158 0.12 9.50 22.83
C ASN A 158 -1.21 9.00 22.25
N GLU A 159 -1.17 8.29 21.12
CA GLU A 159 -2.36 7.84 20.39
C GLU A 159 -2.39 6.32 20.23
N LEU A 160 -1.25 5.64 20.35
CA LEU A 160 -1.15 4.19 20.18
C LEU A 160 -2.06 3.44 21.16
N GLY A 161 -2.87 2.54 20.62
CA GLY A 161 -3.84 1.75 21.40
C GLY A 161 -5.17 2.47 21.65
N CYS A 162 -5.44 3.62 21.01
CA CYS A 162 -6.76 4.22 21.04
C CYS A 162 -7.82 3.34 20.33
N LEU A 163 -9.09 3.62 20.63
CA LEU A 163 -10.23 2.95 19.98
C LEU A 163 -10.26 3.24 18.48
N ILE A 164 -11.03 2.44 17.73
CA ILE A 164 -11.23 2.62 16.28
C ILE A 164 -11.65 4.07 15.98
N ILE A 165 -11.03 4.70 14.99
CA ILE A 165 -11.32 6.06 14.55
C ILE A 165 -12.18 6.03 13.28
N TYR A 166 -13.34 6.68 13.32
CA TYR A 166 -14.19 6.87 12.14
C TYR A 166 -13.49 7.70 11.07
N GLY A 167 -13.59 7.28 9.80
CA GLY A 167 -12.95 7.94 8.65
C GLY A 167 -11.53 7.43 8.38
N GLN A 168 -10.81 7.00 9.42
CA GLN A 168 -9.48 6.39 9.31
C GLN A 168 -9.58 4.88 9.21
N ASP A 169 -10.06 4.22 10.27
CA ASP A 169 -10.11 2.76 10.39
C ASP A 169 -11.41 2.18 9.83
N ILE A 170 -12.52 2.86 10.08
CA ILE A 170 -13.86 2.41 9.71
C ILE A 170 -14.63 3.52 9.02
N ARG A 171 -15.36 3.18 7.96
CA ARG A 171 -16.35 4.04 7.34
C ARG A 171 -17.68 3.31 7.29
N VAL A 172 -18.74 4.02 7.65
CA VAL A 172 -20.13 3.55 7.54
C VAL A 172 -20.81 4.48 6.57
N LEU A 173 -21.08 4.00 5.36
CA LEU A 173 -21.48 4.84 4.24
C LEU A 173 -22.43 4.13 3.27
N ARG A 174 -23.17 4.91 2.49
CA ARG A 174 -23.98 4.41 1.36
C ARG A 174 -23.96 5.40 0.22
N THR A 175 -24.24 4.92 -0.99
CA THR A 175 -24.41 5.77 -2.17
C THR A 175 -25.88 6.04 -2.38
N MET A 176 -26.25 7.33 -2.49
CA MET A 176 -27.62 7.71 -2.83
C MET A 176 -27.79 7.66 -4.36
N GLY A 177 -28.55 6.69 -4.86
CA GLY A 177 -28.64 6.38 -6.30
C GLY A 177 -29.02 7.53 -7.24
N HIS A 178 -29.71 8.57 -6.75
CA HIS A 178 -30.06 9.76 -7.55
C HIS A 178 -28.96 10.81 -7.62
N LEU A 179 -28.05 10.86 -6.64
CA LEU A 179 -26.95 11.84 -6.57
C LEU A 179 -25.61 11.23 -6.98
N LYS A 180 -25.47 9.89 -6.95
CA LYS A 180 -24.18 9.18 -7.07
C LYS A 180 -23.13 9.70 -6.09
N GLU A 181 -23.59 10.20 -4.95
CA GLU A 181 -22.77 10.73 -3.86
C GLU A 181 -22.77 9.78 -2.67
N GLU A 182 -21.64 9.69 -2.00
CA GLU A 182 -21.45 8.92 -0.77
C GLU A 182 -21.99 9.72 0.43
N VAL A 183 -22.83 9.07 1.22
CA VAL A 183 -23.37 9.63 2.46
C VAL A 183 -22.80 8.82 3.63
N HIS A 184 -22.09 9.53 4.51
CA HIS A 184 -21.48 8.99 5.71
C HIS A 184 -22.43 9.05 6.90
N PHE A 185 -22.59 7.93 7.62
CA PHE A 185 -23.58 7.80 8.69
C PHE A 185 -23.32 8.74 9.89
N PHE A 186 -22.06 8.86 10.34
CA PHE A 186 -21.70 9.67 11.50
C PHE A 186 -21.37 11.14 11.17
N GLN A 187 -21.48 11.54 9.90
CA GLN A 187 -21.14 12.89 9.49
C GLN A 187 -22.36 13.81 9.67
N GLU A 188 -22.42 14.54 10.78
CA GLU A 188 -23.35 15.66 10.94
C GLU A 188 -22.95 16.80 10.00
N SER A 189 -23.93 17.33 9.26
CA SER A 189 -23.79 18.48 8.37
C SER A 189 -23.31 19.73 9.14
N SER A 190 -22.00 19.96 9.21
CA SER A 190 -21.40 21.25 9.59
C SER A 190 -19.91 21.33 9.25
N GLU A 191 -19.59 22.36 8.46
CA GLU A 191 -18.34 23.08 8.16
C GLU A 191 -16.92 22.54 8.50
N PRO A 192 -15.89 22.96 7.71
CA PRO A 192 -14.56 22.36 7.65
C PRO A 192 -13.61 22.92 8.73
N CYS A 193 -13.98 22.78 10.01
CA CYS A 193 -13.01 22.98 11.10
C CYS A 193 -12.38 21.64 11.47
N ILE A 194 -11.12 21.64 11.92
CA ILE A 194 -10.38 20.46 12.39
C ILE A 194 -11.16 19.84 13.56
N LYS A 195 -12.05 18.89 13.26
CA LYS A 195 -12.82 18.15 14.27
C LYS A 195 -11.88 17.13 14.91
N ALA A 196 -11.93 17.03 16.24
CA ALA A 196 -11.24 15.96 16.96
C ALA A 196 -11.63 14.59 16.39
N PRO A 197 -10.74 13.59 16.43
CA PRO A 197 -11.03 12.25 15.92
C PRO A 197 -12.27 11.67 16.59
N HIS A 198 -13.15 11.08 15.79
CA HIS A 198 -14.36 10.40 16.28
C HIS A 198 -14.00 8.95 16.63
N PHE A 199 -13.74 8.70 17.91
CA PHE A 199 -13.53 7.35 18.45
C PHE A 199 -14.86 6.60 18.59
N LEU A 200 -14.91 5.34 18.18
CA LEU A 200 -16.10 4.50 18.34
C LEU A 200 -16.13 3.86 19.72
N TYR A 201 -17.11 4.25 20.53
CA TYR A 201 -17.44 3.59 21.79
C TYR A 201 -18.51 2.51 21.58
N ILE A 202 -18.89 1.80 22.66
CA ILE A 202 -19.88 0.73 22.58
C ILE A 202 -21.20 1.18 21.93
N ASP A 203 -21.68 2.38 22.26
CA ASP A 203 -22.91 2.94 21.68
C ASP A 203 -22.77 3.23 20.18
N ASP A 204 -21.58 3.64 19.72
CA ASP A 204 -21.32 3.90 18.31
C ASP A 204 -21.17 2.61 17.51
N ILE A 205 -20.62 1.56 18.13
CA ILE A 205 -20.60 0.21 17.56
C ILE A 205 -22.03 -0.30 17.33
N LEU A 206 -22.93 -0.13 18.31
CA LEU A 206 -24.35 -0.48 18.15
C LEU A 206 -25.02 0.36 17.04
N LYS A 207 -24.71 1.66 16.96
CA LYS A 207 -25.19 2.51 15.86
C LYS A 207 -24.70 2.05 14.49
N CYS A 208 -23.54 1.38 14.38
CA CYS A 208 -23.07 0.81 13.12
C CYS A 208 -23.99 -0.33 12.66
N GLU A 209 -24.52 -1.14 13.58
CA GLU A 209 -25.49 -2.19 13.26
C GLU A 209 -26.83 -1.58 12.84
N ASP A 210 -27.32 -0.57 13.56
CA ASP A 210 -28.51 0.18 13.17
C ASP A 210 -28.36 0.84 11.79
N ALA A 211 -27.16 1.32 11.45
CA ALA A 211 -26.85 1.90 10.16
C ALA A 211 -26.87 0.82 9.06
N TYR A 212 -26.30 -0.35 9.34
CA TYR A 212 -26.32 -1.48 8.43
C TYR A 212 -27.76 -1.88 8.08
N ASP A 213 -28.65 -1.98 9.06
CA ASP A 213 -30.08 -2.27 8.84
C ASP A 213 -30.80 -1.18 8.01
N LYS A 214 -30.24 0.04 7.96
CA LYS A 214 -30.72 1.18 7.16
C LYS A 214 -30.08 1.25 5.77
N GLY A 215 -29.35 0.21 5.35
CA GLY A 215 -28.76 0.12 4.02
C GLY A 215 -27.35 0.72 3.90
N TYR A 216 -26.63 0.90 5.01
CA TYR A 216 -25.24 1.38 5.00
C TYR A 216 -24.24 0.23 4.93
N THR A 217 -23.21 0.39 4.10
CA THR A 217 -22.03 -0.47 4.08
C THR A 217 -21.12 -0.14 5.25
N ILE A 218 -20.64 -1.17 5.94
CA ILE A 218 -19.52 -1.08 6.88
C ILE A 218 -18.24 -1.43 6.13
N ALA A 219 -17.31 -0.49 6.03
CA ALA A 219 -16.00 -0.64 5.41
C ALA A 219 -14.91 -0.51 6.48
N LEU A 220 -14.18 -1.58 6.75
CA LEU A 220 -13.09 -1.64 7.73
C LEU A 220 -11.75 -1.76 7.01
N ARG A 221 -10.77 -0.95 7.41
CA ARG A 221 -9.44 -0.89 6.81
C ARG A 221 -8.39 -1.65 7.62
N GLY A 222 -7.34 -2.09 6.94
CA GLY A 222 -6.14 -2.63 7.55
C GLY A 222 -6.34 -4.00 8.21
N MET A 223 -7.07 -4.90 7.56
CA MET A 223 -7.38 -6.24 8.10
C MET A 223 -6.12 -7.10 8.29
N GLU A 224 -5.08 -6.85 7.51
CA GLU A 224 -3.73 -7.41 7.67
C GLU A 224 -3.07 -7.02 8.98
N PHE A 225 -3.46 -5.89 9.59
CA PHE A 225 -2.98 -5.49 10.91
C PHE A 225 -3.83 -6.05 12.05
N ARG A 226 -4.98 -6.64 11.72
CA ARG A 226 -6.02 -7.06 12.68
C ARG A 226 -6.13 -8.57 12.84
N PHE A 227 -5.80 -9.33 11.79
CA PHE A 227 -5.96 -10.78 11.74
C PHE A 227 -4.71 -11.48 11.21
N GLU A 228 -4.14 -12.38 12.00
CA GLU A 228 -2.88 -13.09 11.67
C GLU A 228 -2.94 -13.88 10.36
N THR A 229 -4.08 -14.51 10.05
CA THR A 229 -4.25 -15.27 8.81
C THR A 229 -4.36 -14.35 7.60
N ILE A 230 -5.01 -13.20 7.73
CA ILE A 230 -5.08 -12.17 6.69
C ILE A 230 -3.69 -11.54 6.46
N ALA A 231 -2.96 -11.27 7.55
CA ALA A 231 -1.57 -10.82 7.50
C ALA A 231 -0.68 -11.79 6.70
N ALA A 232 -0.83 -13.11 6.93
CA ALA A 232 -0.07 -14.12 6.20
C ALA A 232 -0.43 -14.19 4.71
N ILE A 233 -1.70 -13.98 4.35
CA ILE A 233 -2.12 -13.88 2.94
C ILE A 233 -1.51 -12.63 2.29
N ALA A 234 -1.57 -11.49 2.97
CA ALA A 234 -1.00 -10.23 2.49
C ALA A 234 0.52 -10.33 2.28
N ASP A 235 1.27 -10.91 3.22
CA ASP A 235 2.72 -11.14 3.11
C ASP A 235 3.09 -12.06 1.94
N GLY A 236 2.30 -13.13 1.75
CA GLY A 236 2.46 -14.05 0.61
C GLY A 236 2.20 -13.37 -0.73
N LEU A 237 1.15 -12.53 -0.80
CA LEU A 237 0.80 -11.80 -2.01
C LEU A 237 1.79 -10.66 -2.30
N ALA A 238 2.26 -9.94 -1.29
CA ALA A 238 3.32 -8.93 -1.43
C ALA A 238 4.59 -9.57 -2.02
N SER A 239 4.95 -10.75 -1.54
CA SER A 239 6.10 -11.51 -2.04
C SER A 239 5.91 -12.03 -3.47
N LEU A 240 4.70 -12.42 -3.87
CA LEU A 240 4.33 -12.80 -5.25
C LEU A 240 4.56 -11.67 -6.26
N PHE A 241 4.38 -10.41 -5.84
CA PHE A 241 4.53 -9.24 -6.70
C PHE A 241 5.81 -8.45 -6.45
N GLY A 242 6.69 -8.91 -5.55
CA GLY A 242 7.92 -8.19 -5.19
C GLY A 242 7.66 -6.83 -4.54
N GLN A 243 6.54 -6.68 -3.83
CA GLN A 243 6.09 -5.44 -3.19
C GLN A 243 6.35 -5.47 -1.68
N PRO A 244 6.44 -4.30 -1.02
CA PRO A 244 6.74 -4.23 0.41
C PRO A 244 5.57 -4.63 1.31
N SER A 245 4.34 -4.43 0.84
CA SER A 245 3.11 -4.74 1.57
C SER A 245 1.92 -4.91 0.63
N VAL A 246 0.84 -5.48 1.18
CA VAL A 246 -0.49 -5.54 0.56
C VAL A 246 -1.48 -5.06 1.61
N GLY A 247 -2.25 -4.03 1.28
CA GLY A 247 -3.34 -3.55 2.14
C GLY A 247 -4.57 -4.44 2.00
N VAL A 248 -5.34 -4.62 3.08
CA VAL A 248 -6.56 -5.44 3.05
C VAL A 248 -7.73 -4.73 3.70
N ASN A 249 -8.82 -4.55 2.96
CA ASN A 249 -10.05 -3.92 3.46
C ASN A 249 -11.20 -4.93 3.48
N LEU A 250 -12.07 -4.85 4.48
CA LEU A 250 -13.30 -5.65 4.59
C LEU A 250 -14.52 -4.76 4.29
N TYR A 251 -15.44 -5.27 3.47
CA TYR A 251 -16.69 -4.56 3.15
C TYR A 251 -17.89 -5.47 3.39
N LEU A 252 -18.74 -5.05 4.32
CA LEU A 252 -20.03 -5.66 4.59
C LEU A 252 -21.14 -4.76 4.07
N THR A 253 -21.91 -5.24 3.08
CA THR A 253 -22.94 -4.45 2.41
C THR A 253 -24.30 -5.14 2.52
N PRO A 254 -25.35 -4.47 3.05
CA PRO A 254 -26.68 -5.05 3.21
C PRO A 254 -27.35 -5.34 1.85
N PRO A 255 -28.45 -6.12 1.84
CA PRO A 255 -29.22 -6.37 0.63
C PRO A 255 -29.65 -5.09 -0.08
N ASP A 256 -29.70 -5.15 -1.42
CA ASP A 256 -30.22 -4.08 -2.29
C ASP A 256 -29.61 -2.70 -2.03
N SER A 257 -28.31 -2.68 -1.71
CA SER A 257 -27.60 -1.47 -1.33
C SER A 257 -26.23 -1.35 -2.02
N GLN A 258 -25.80 -0.10 -2.15
CA GLN A 258 -24.48 0.27 -2.66
C GLN A 258 -23.77 1.12 -1.60
N GLY A 259 -22.55 0.72 -1.26
CA GLY A 259 -21.69 1.45 -0.34
C GLY A 259 -21.04 2.66 -1.02
N LEU A 260 -19.96 2.39 -1.76
CA LEU A 260 -19.13 3.40 -2.40
C LEU A 260 -19.71 3.82 -3.76
N ALA A 261 -19.52 5.10 -4.08
CA ALA A 261 -19.86 5.63 -5.39
C ALA A 261 -18.86 5.11 -6.44
N ARG A 262 -19.12 5.36 -7.71
CA ARG A 262 -18.19 4.95 -8.78
C ARG A 262 -16.85 5.68 -8.63
N HIS A 263 -15.78 4.93 -8.51
CA HIS A 263 -14.41 5.44 -8.34
C HIS A 263 -13.41 4.54 -9.06
N TYR A 264 -12.16 4.98 -9.12
CA TYR A 264 -11.04 4.12 -9.50
C TYR A 264 -9.98 4.23 -8.40
N ASP A 265 -9.17 3.18 -8.26
CA ASP A 265 -8.09 3.13 -7.28
C ASP A 265 -6.75 3.46 -7.94
N ASP A 266 -5.81 3.95 -7.12
CA ASP A 266 -4.39 4.12 -7.43
C ASP A 266 -3.57 2.83 -7.25
N HIS A 267 -4.22 1.73 -6.86
CA HIS A 267 -3.62 0.42 -6.61
C HIS A 267 -4.43 -0.69 -7.30
N CYS A 268 -3.78 -1.83 -7.58
CA CYS A 268 -4.48 -2.96 -8.19
C CYS A 268 -5.16 -3.77 -7.09
N VAL A 269 -6.39 -4.23 -7.30
CA VAL A 269 -7.16 -4.93 -6.26
C VAL A 269 -7.56 -6.34 -6.66
N PHE A 270 -7.54 -7.25 -5.69
CA PHE A 270 -8.20 -8.56 -5.73
C PHE A 270 -9.38 -8.55 -4.76
N VAL A 271 -10.59 -8.55 -5.30
CA VAL A 271 -11.85 -8.63 -4.54
C VAL A 271 -12.18 -10.10 -4.32
N CYS A 272 -12.02 -10.57 -3.09
CA CYS A 272 -12.31 -11.94 -2.67
C CYS A 272 -13.69 -12.01 -2.01
N GLN A 273 -14.68 -12.58 -2.69
CA GLN A 273 -16.05 -12.70 -2.19
C GLN A 273 -16.13 -13.81 -1.14
N LEU A 274 -16.37 -13.44 0.13
CA LEU A 274 -16.42 -14.40 1.23
C LEU A 274 -17.83 -14.94 1.47
N PHE A 275 -18.83 -14.05 1.49
CA PHE A 275 -20.23 -14.43 1.74
C PHE A 275 -21.19 -13.67 0.83
N GLY A 276 -22.28 -14.33 0.44
CA GLY A 276 -23.35 -13.77 -0.38
C GLY A 276 -22.90 -13.40 -1.79
N THR A 277 -23.61 -12.44 -2.42
CA THR A 277 -23.37 -12.06 -3.82
C THR A 277 -23.27 -10.56 -4.01
N LYS A 278 -22.44 -10.14 -4.97
CA LYS A 278 -22.29 -8.72 -5.33
C LYS A 278 -22.15 -8.53 -6.83
N GLN A 279 -22.92 -7.60 -7.37
CA GLN A 279 -22.84 -7.19 -8.76
C GLN A 279 -21.81 -6.06 -8.89
N TRP A 280 -20.72 -6.34 -9.59
CA TRP A 280 -19.69 -5.37 -9.93
C TRP A 280 -19.90 -4.87 -11.36
N THR A 281 -19.72 -3.57 -11.57
CA THR A 281 -19.72 -2.93 -12.89
C THR A 281 -18.39 -2.22 -13.07
N ILE A 282 -17.62 -2.61 -14.08
CA ILE A 282 -16.31 -2.01 -14.39
C ILE A 282 -16.40 -1.33 -15.76
N VAL A 283 -15.98 -0.07 -15.85
CA VAL A 283 -15.83 0.63 -17.12
C VAL A 283 -14.67 0.01 -17.90
N SER A 284 -14.87 -0.28 -19.18
CA SER A 284 -13.91 -1.08 -19.98
C SER A 284 -12.57 -0.40 -20.24
N GLN A 285 -12.43 0.90 -19.97
CA GLN A 285 -11.19 1.65 -20.14
C GLN A 285 -10.82 2.40 -18.86
N PRO A 286 -9.52 2.50 -18.53
CA PRO A 286 -9.08 3.30 -17.40
C PRO A 286 -9.25 4.79 -17.72
N ILE A 287 -9.59 5.59 -16.71
CA ILE A 287 -9.65 7.06 -16.85
C ILE A 287 -8.24 7.64 -16.82
N VAL A 288 -7.39 7.08 -15.95
CA VAL A 288 -5.98 7.40 -15.82
C VAL A 288 -5.20 6.12 -16.03
N SER A 289 -4.25 6.12 -16.98
CA SER A 289 -3.38 4.96 -17.21
C SER A 289 -2.38 4.86 -16.07
N LEU A 290 -2.47 3.79 -15.27
CA LEU A 290 -1.55 3.50 -14.16
C LEU A 290 -1.34 4.73 -13.24
N PRO A 291 -2.39 5.19 -12.55
CA PRO A 291 -2.22 6.18 -11.47
C PRO A 291 -1.14 5.72 -10.49
N ARG A 292 -0.36 6.65 -9.92
CA ARG A 292 0.63 6.31 -8.90
C ARG A 292 0.03 6.44 -7.52
N LEU A 293 0.53 5.62 -6.61
CA LEU A 293 0.16 5.69 -5.21
C LEU A 293 0.46 7.09 -4.65
N TYR A 294 -0.49 7.66 -3.88
CA TYR A 294 -0.41 9.00 -3.26
C TYR A 294 -0.44 10.20 -4.22
N GLU A 295 -0.54 10.01 -5.53
CA GLU A 295 -0.84 11.13 -6.40
C GLU A 295 -2.30 11.59 -6.16
N PRO A 296 -2.56 12.91 -6.03
CA PRO A 296 -3.91 13.39 -5.83
C PRO A 296 -4.84 12.82 -6.88
N LEU A 297 -5.83 12.06 -6.45
CA LEU A 297 -6.93 11.63 -7.30
C LEU A 297 -7.71 12.91 -7.61
N ASP A 298 -7.44 13.55 -8.76
CA ASP A 298 -8.05 14.83 -9.10
C ASP A 298 -9.57 14.78 -8.88
N SER A 299 -10.04 15.47 -7.84
CA SER A 299 -11.45 15.53 -7.44
C SER A 299 -12.34 16.17 -8.52
N LEU A 300 -11.72 16.85 -9.50
CA LEU A 300 -12.35 17.37 -10.71
C LEU A 300 -12.85 16.26 -11.67
N HIS A 301 -12.38 15.01 -11.54
CA HIS A 301 -12.76 13.93 -12.44
C HIS A 301 -13.97 13.11 -11.99
N SER A 302 -14.32 13.08 -10.70
CA SER A 302 -15.49 12.35 -10.16
C SER A 302 -16.80 12.76 -10.86
N SER A 303 -16.96 14.05 -11.14
CA SER A 303 -18.10 14.62 -11.89
C SER A 303 -18.17 14.17 -13.37
N LYS A 304 -17.05 13.73 -13.97
CA LYS A 304 -16.95 13.26 -15.36
C LYS A 304 -16.99 11.74 -15.53
N ILE A 305 -16.77 10.95 -14.46
CA ILE A 305 -16.88 9.48 -14.49
C ILE A 305 -18.31 9.02 -14.84
N GLY A 306 -19.31 9.88 -14.58
CA GLY A 306 -20.72 9.60 -14.81
C GLY A 306 -21.19 9.53 -16.27
N ASN A 307 -20.42 10.06 -17.25
CA ASN A 307 -20.92 10.34 -18.61
C ASN A 307 -20.13 9.73 -19.77
N SER A 308 -19.15 8.85 -19.52
CA SER A 308 -18.43 8.20 -20.63
C SER A 308 -19.33 7.16 -21.31
N MET A 309 -19.53 7.28 -22.63
CA MET A 309 -20.15 6.26 -23.49
C MET A 309 -19.29 4.98 -23.64
N ALA A 310 -18.28 4.81 -22.79
CA ALA A 310 -17.45 3.61 -22.75
C ALA A 310 -18.30 2.41 -22.34
N GLY A 311 -18.05 1.27 -22.99
CA GLY A 311 -18.61 -0.01 -22.57
C GLY A 311 -18.31 -0.28 -21.10
N HIS A 312 -19.17 -1.09 -20.49
CA HIS A 312 -18.94 -1.60 -19.14
C HIS A 312 -19.09 -3.11 -19.15
N THR A 313 -18.35 -3.77 -18.27
CA THR A 313 -18.46 -5.20 -18.04
C THR A 313 -19.05 -5.43 -16.67
N GLN A 314 -20.05 -6.31 -16.60
CA GLN A 314 -20.71 -6.69 -15.36
C GLN A 314 -20.22 -8.06 -14.90
N PHE A 315 -19.84 -8.15 -13.63
CA PHE A 315 -19.43 -9.39 -12.97
C PHE A 315 -20.29 -9.63 -11.73
N LEU A 316 -21.07 -10.72 -11.74
CA LEU A 316 -21.74 -11.19 -10.52
C LEU A 316 -20.79 -12.12 -9.76
N LEU A 317 -20.31 -11.66 -8.61
CA LEU A 317 -19.45 -12.44 -7.72
C LEU A 317 -20.30 -13.25 -6.75
N ARG A 318 -19.93 -14.52 -6.58
CA ARG A 318 -20.47 -15.45 -5.58
C ARG A 318 -19.36 -15.87 -4.63
N GLU A 319 -19.73 -16.48 -3.51
CA GLU A 319 -18.77 -16.98 -2.50
C GLU A 319 -17.63 -17.80 -3.14
N GLY A 320 -16.40 -17.43 -2.80
CA GLY A 320 -15.16 -18.02 -3.32
C GLY A 320 -14.65 -17.41 -4.64
N ASP A 321 -15.44 -16.61 -5.35
CA ASP A 321 -14.96 -15.93 -6.55
C ASP A 321 -13.98 -14.80 -6.21
N ILE A 322 -13.00 -14.59 -7.09
CA ILE A 322 -12.02 -13.50 -6.98
C ILE A 322 -12.07 -12.65 -8.25
N LEU A 323 -12.31 -11.35 -8.10
CA LEU A 323 -12.25 -10.37 -9.18
C LEU A 323 -11.00 -9.51 -9.04
N TYR A 324 -10.12 -9.59 -10.02
CA TYR A 324 -9.00 -8.67 -10.18
C TYR A 324 -9.44 -7.42 -10.95
N ILE A 325 -9.09 -6.25 -10.43
CA ILE A 325 -9.30 -4.94 -11.09
C ILE A 325 -7.95 -4.20 -11.11
N PRO A 326 -7.42 -3.85 -12.30
CA PRO A 326 -6.22 -3.03 -12.38
C PRO A 326 -6.48 -1.60 -11.89
N ARG A 327 -5.43 -0.94 -11.37
CA ARG A 327 -5.50 0.48 -10.99
C ARG A 327 -5.90 1.37 -12.16
N GLY A 328 -6.68 2.41 -11.88
CA GLY A 328 -7.18 3.35 -12.89
C GLY A 328 -8.52 2.96 -13.56
N PHE A 329 -9.03 1.75 -13.33
CA PHE A 329 -10.31 1.28 -13.89
C PHE A 329 -11.50 1.71 -13.01
N PRO A 330 -12.41 2.56 -13.51
CA PRO A 330 -13.59 2.95 -12.74
C PRO A 330 -14.53 1.77 -12.51
N HIS A 331 -14.98 1.62 -11.28
CA HIS A 331 -15.85 0.54 -10.88
C HIS A 331 -16.83 0.96 -9.78
N GLU A 332 -17.92 0.21 -9.68
CA GLU A 332 -18.92 0.31 -8.61
C GLU A 332 -19.50 -1.07 -8.33
N ALA A 333 -20.04 -1.26 -7.12
CA ALA A 333 -20.56 -2.55 -6.70
C ALA A 333 -21.85 -2.41 -5.87
N CYS A 334 -22.87 -3.18 -6.23
CA CYS A 334 -24.15 -3.22 -5.54
C CYS A 334 -24.46 -4.64 -5.10
N THR A 335 -24.95 -4.81 -3.86
CA THR A 335 -25.44 -6.11 -3.40
C THR A 335 -26.80 -6.37 -4.06
N VAL A 336 -26.98 -7.54 -4.66
CA VAL A 336 -28.22 -7.93 -5.34
C VAL A 336 -28.86 -9.11 -4.63
N ALA A 337 -30.16 -9.07 -4.39
CA ALA A 337 -30.90 -10.22 -3.86
C ALA A 337 -31.09 -11.29 -4.95
N GLU A 338 -30.65 -12.53 -4.71
CA GLU A 338 -30.95 -13.63 -5.62
C GLU A 338 -32.42 -14.05 -5.47
N SER A 339 -33.21 -13.83 -6.53
CA SER A 339 -34.58 -14.34 -6.59
C SER A 339 -34.57 -15.82 -6.97
N GLY A 340 -34.80 -16.73 -6.01
CA GLY A 340 -35.19 -18.12 -6.31
C GLY A 340 -34.13 -19.24 -6.16
N GLY A 341 -33.08 -19.04 -5.36
CA GLY A 341 -32.15 -20.13 -4.96
C GLY A 341 -32.72 -21.00 -3.82
N PRO A 342 -32.34 -22.29 -3.72
CA PRO A 342 -32.82 -23.20 -2.68
C PRO A 342 -32.28 -22.91 -1.27
N ASP A 343 -31.23 -22.08 -1.17
CA ASP A 343 -30.72 -21.53 0.07
C ASP A 343 -31.03 -20.03 0.08
N GLU A 344 -32.10 -19.62 0.76
CA GLU A 344 -32.35 -18.23 1.16
C GLU A 344 -31.29 -17.79 2.18
N THR A 345 -30.01 -17.75 1.78
CA THR A 345 -28.99 -17.10 2.59
C THR A 345 -29.24 -15.60 2.54
N THR A 346 -29.24 -15.01 3.73
CA THR A 346 -29.40 -13.59 4.02
C THR A 346 -28.71 -12.73 2.96
N GLY A 347 -29.48 -11.96 2.17
CA GLY A 347 -29.06 -11.35 0.91
C GLY A 347 -28.00 -10.24 0.98
N PHE A 348 -27.07 -10.29 1.93
CA PHE A 348 -25.95 -9.37 2.09
C PHE A 348 -24.74 -9.80 1.25
N SER A 349 -23.71 -8.95 1.21
CA SER A 349 -22.39 -9.29 0.67
C SER A 349 -21.30 -8.98 1.69
N LEU A 350 -20.36 -9.92 1.86
CA LEU A 350 -19.10 -9.70 2.56
C LEU A 350 -17.93 -10.06 1.64
N HIS A 351 -16.99 -9.14 1.45
CA HIS A 351 -15.76 -9.41 0.71
C HIS A 351 -14.56 -8.75 1.36
N LEU A 352 -13.38 -9.33 1.10
CA LEU A 352 -12.09 -8.70 1.33
C LEU A 352 -11.57 -8.13 0.01
N THR A 353 -10.93 -6.97 0.08
CA THR A 353 -10.23 -6.36 -1.05
C THR A 353 -8.75 -6.30 -0.71
N LEU A 354 -7.93 -7.07 -1.41
CA LEU A 354 -6.48 -7.11 -1.25
C LEU A 354 -5.85 -6.17 -2.27
N ALA A 355 -5.18 -5.12 -1.81
CA ALA A 355 -4.61 -4.05 -2.59
C ALA A 355 -3.10 -4.26 -2.79
N ILE A 356 -2.66 -4.39 -4.04
CA ILE A 356 -1.24 -4.33 -4.40
C ILE A 356 -0.87 -2.85 -4.57
N GLU A 357 -0.27 -2.30 -3.52
CA GLU A 357 0.22 -0.94 -3.45
C GLU A 357 1.64 -0.90 -4.00
N VAL A 358 1.81 -0.28 -5.17
CA VAL A 358 3.12 -0.15 -5.82
C VAL A 358 3.73 1.17 -5.36
N GLU A 359 4.61 1.09 -4.37
CA GLU A 359 5.33 2.25 -3.86
C GLU A 359 6.32 2.78 -4.91
N PRO A 360 6.62 4.09 -4.93
CA PRO A 360 7.47 4.70 -5.97
C PRO A 360 8.82 4.01 -6.25
N PRO A 361 9.56 3.47 -5.24
CA PRO A 361 10.80 2.74 -5.49
C PRO A 361 10.61 1.46 -6.31
N PHE A 362 9.41 0.86 -6.31
CA PHE A 362 9.12 -0.46 -6.86
C PHE A 362 8.33 -0.42 -8.18
N GLU A 363 8.26 0.75 -8.80
CA GLU A 363 7.91 0.92 -10.21
C GLU A 363 9.17 0.80 -11.09
N TRP A 364 9.01 0.67 -12.42
CA TRP A 364 10.15 0.65 -13.35
C TRP A 364 10.96 1.94 -13.36
N GLU A 365 10.32 3.09 -13.08
CA GLU A 365 11.02 4.35 -12.81
C GLU A 365 11.96 4.20 -11.62
N GLY A 366 11.47 3.68 -10.50
CA GLY A 366 12.27 3.41 -9.31
C GLY A 366 13.48 2.53 -9.63
N PHE A 367 13.27 1.42 -10.34
CA PHE A 367 14.36 0.55 -10.78
C PHE A 367 15.40 1.28 -11.66
N ALA A 368 14.96 2.17 -12.55
CA ALA A 368 15.87 2.99 -13.36
C ALA A 368 16.69 3.99 -12.52
N HIS A 369 16.10 4.59 -11.47
CA HIS A 369 16.84 5.43 -10.54
C HIS A 369 17.87 4.64 -9.74
N VAL A 370 17.53 3.43 -9.26
CA VAL A 370 18.50 2.54 -8.60
C VAL A 370 19.63 2.19 -9.57
N ALA A 371 19.31 1.89 -10.83
CA ALA A 371 20.31 1.57 -11.85
C ALA A 371 21.30 2.73 -12.09
N LEU A 372 20.79 3.97 -12.21
CA LEU A 372 21.63 5.15 -12.34
C LEU A 372 22.51 5.38 -11.09
N HIS A 373 21.97 5.14 -9.90
CA HIS A 373 22.72 5.21 -8.67
C HIS A 373 23.86 4.18 -8.63
N CYS A 374 23.57 2.90 -8.89
CA CYS A 374 24.55 1.81 -8.89
C CYS A 374 25.67 2.07 -9.91
N TRP A 375 25.32 2.44 -11.14
CA TRP A 375 26.30 2.77 -12.18
C TRP A 375 27.19 3.94 -11.77
N ASN A 376 26.62 5.00 -11.17
CA ASN A 376 27.39 6.16 -10.73
C ASN A 376 28.37 5.81 -9.60
N GLN A 377 27.99 4.92 -8.66
CA GLN A 377 28.90 4.48 -7.61
C GLN A 377 30.03 3.60 -8.16
N SER A 378 29.72 2.65 -9.03
CA SER A 378 30.72 1.77 -9.66
C SER A 378 31.67 2.52 -10.61
N SER A 379 31.21 3.63 -11.19
CA SER A 379 32.00 4.46 -12.11
C SER A 379 32.98 5.41 -11.41
N LYS A 380 32.90 5.59 -10.08
CA LYS A 380 33.84 6.44 -9.33
C LYS A 380 35.19 5.73 -9.22
N PRO A 381 36.29 6.27 -9.78
CA PRO A 381 37.60 5.67 -9.61
C PRO A 381 38.08 5.78 -8.15
N ILE A 382 38.62 4.69 -7.62
CA ILE A 382 39.16 4.57 -6.23
C ILE A 382 40.42 5.45 -5.99
N HIS A 383 40.91 6.21 -6.98
CA HIS A 383 42.00 7.17 -6.78
C HIS A 383 41.77 8.46 -7.58
N TYR A 384 41.62 9.57 -6.84
CA TYR A 384 41.45 10.93 -7.34
C TYR A 384 42.73 11.48 -7.97
N THR A 385 42.76 11.57 -9.29
CA THR A 385 43.66 12.46 -10.05
C THR A 385 42.91 13.07 -11.24
N SER A 386 41.91 13.90 -10.97
CA SER A 386 41.29 14.78 -11.99
C SER A 386 42.03 16.12 -12.06
N VAL A 387 42.24 16.63 -13.27
CA VAL A 387 43.03 17.85 -13.58
C VAL A 387 42.14 19.10 -13.69
N ASP A 388 40.80 18.98 -13.69
CA ASP A 388 39.84 20.11 -13.76
C ASP A 388 38.64 19.93 -12.80
N PRO A 389 38.59 20.69 -11.69
CA PRO A 389 37.48 20.64 -10.72
C PRO A 389 36.10 20.97 -11.31
N LEU A 390 36.03 21.80 -12.36
CA LEU A 390 34.76 22.19 -12.97
C LEU A 390 34.10 21.01 -13.70
N SER A 391 34.90 20.22 -14.42
CA SER A 391 34.39 19.05 -15.16
C SER A 391 33.82 18.00 -14.21
N GLU A 392 34.42 17.82 -13.04
CA GLU A 392 33.96 16.88 -12.02
C GLU A 392 32.62 17.31 -11.43
N ILE A 393 32.51 18.60 -11.07
CA ILE A 393 31.25 19.20 -10.60
C ILE A 393 30.15 19.01 -11.64
N LEU A 394 30.41 19.36 -12.92
CA LEU A 394 29.42 19.22 -13.99
C LEU A 394 28.99 17.77 -14.22
N SER A 395 29.89 16.79 -14.02
CA SER A 395 29.54 15.36 -14.12
C SER A 395 28.59 14.94 -13.00
N VAL A 396 28.87 15.31 -11.75
CA VAL A 396 27.97 15.00 -10.61
C VAL A 396 26.61 15.66 -10.80
N MET A 397 26.60 16.92 -11.25
CA MET A 397 25.36 17.64 -11.52
C MET A 397 24.55 17.01 -12.67
N SER A 398 25.23 16.46 -13.67
CA SER A 398 24.60 15.77 -14.80
C SER A 398 23.88 14.49 -14.38
N VAL A 399 24.40 13.74 -13.40
CA VAL A 399 23.71 12.58 -12.83
C VAL A 399 22.39 12.99 -12.16
N ASN A 400 22.42 14.08 -11.39
CA ASN A 400 21.20 14.62 -10.76
C ASN A 400 20.16 15.09 -11.79
N LEU A 401 20.59 15.76 -12.86
CA LEU A 401 19.68 16.12 -13.97
C LEU A 401 19.14 14.88 -14.68
N LEU A 402 19.92 13.82 -14.82
CA LEU A 402 19.48 12.59 -15.47
C LEU A 402 18.40 11.87 -14.65
N HIS A 403 18.46 11.90 -13.31
CA HIS A 403 17.33 11.46 -12.47
C HIS A 403 16.05 12.26 -12.78
N ILE A 404 16.14 13.58 -12.94
CA ILE A 404 14.98 14.40 -13.30
C ILE A 404 14.46 14.05 -14.70
N ALA A 405 15.37 13.80 -15.66
CA ALA A 405 14.98 13.39 -17.00
C ALA A 405 14.27 12.01 -17.00
N ILE A 406 14.73 11.05 -16.20
CA ILE A 406 14.06 9.74 -16.02
C ILE A 406 12.63 9.94 -15.51
N ARG A 407 12.43 10.78 -14.49
CA ARG A 407 11.10 11.11 -13.96
C ARG A 407 10.20 11.73 -15.02
N LEU A 408 10.72 12.69 -15.80
CA LEU A 408 9.95 13.31 -16.90
C LEU A 408 9.49 12.29 -17.94
N ILE A 409 10.35 11.32 -18.28
CA ILE A 409 9.96 10.22 -19.17
C ILE A 409 8.86 9.41 -18.51
N GLY A 410 8.98 9.06 -17.22
CA GLY A 410 7.96 8.28 -16.49
C GLY A 410 6.61 8.97 -16.32
N ASP A 411 6.59 10.31 -16.32
CA ASP A 411 5.35 11.08 -16.38
C ASP A 411 4.64 10.93 -17.73
N SER A 412 5.37 10.62 -18.82
CA SER A 412 4.83 10.50 -20.18
C SER A 412 4.64 9.05 -20.68
N ASP A 413 5.51 8.12 -20.29
CA ASP A 413 5.49 6.72 -20.71
C ASP A 413 4.96 5.81 -19.56
N PRO A 414 3.76 5.22 -19.70
CA PRO A 414 3.18 4.36 -18.66
C PRO A 414 4.03 3.14 -18.30
N THR A 415 4.97 2.71 -19.15
CA THR A 415 5.85 1.56 -18.88
C THR A 415 6.72 1.79 -17.65
N PHE A 416 7.17 3.04 -17.43
CA PHE A 416 7.94 3.43 -16.24
C PHE A 416 7.10 3.35 -14.96
N ARG A 417 5.77 3.49 -15.07
CA ARG A 417 4.84 3.41 -13.94
C ARG A 417 4.41 1.98 -13.60
N LYS A 418 4.71 1.01 -14.47
CA LYS A 418 4.38 -0.41 -14.20
C LYS A 418 5.14 -0.91 -12.99
N ALA A 419 4.53 -1.82 -12.25
CA ALA A 419 5.20 -2.51 -11.15
C ALA A 419 6.45 -3.25 -11.66
N CYS A 420 7.57 -3.05 -10.98
CA CYS A 420 8.80 -3.76 -11.22
C CYS A 420 8.80 -5.07 -10.42
N LEU A 421 8.69 -6.19 -11.13
CA LEU A 421 8.58 -7.53 -10.53
C LEU A 421 9.94 -8.24 -10.41
N VAL A 422 11.05 -7.50 -10.48
CA VAL A 422 12.41 -8.06 -10.41
C VAL A 422 12.66 -8.81 -9.09
N ALA A 423 12.07 -8.32 -7.99
CA ALA A 423 12.17 -8.94 -6.67
C ALA A 423 10.99 -9.87 -6.33
N ALA A 424 10.14 -10.21 -7.31
CA ALA A 424 9.05 -11.16 -7.10
C ALA A 424 9.60 -12.58 -6.93
N ILE A 425 9.01 -13.35 -6.01
CA ILE A 425 9.37 -14.76 -5.81
C ILE A 425 8.84 -15.59 -6.99
N THR A 426 9.71 -16.35 -7.65
CA THR A 426 9.36 -17.36 -8.66
C THR A 426 9.54 -18.76 -8.10
N LEU A 427 8.67 -19.70 -8.46
CA LEU A 427 8.79 -21.07 -8.00
C LEU A 427 9.80 -21.85 -8.83
N PRO A 428 10.52 -22.83 -8.24
CA PRO A 428 11.43 -23.70 -8.99
C PRO A 428 10.73 -24.50 -10.10
N SER A 429 9.43 -24.77 -9.96
CA SER A 429 8.57 -25.43 -10.94
C SER A 429 8.22 -24.53 -12.14
N ASP A 430 8.41 -23.21 -12.04
CA ASP A 430 8.36 -22.27 -13.16
C ASP A 430 9.60 -22.50 -14.05
N SER A 431 9.67 -23.68 -14.68
CA SER A 431 10.81 -24.24 -15.43
C SER A 431 11.30 -23.40 -16.62
N LYS A 432 10.64 -22.26 -16.89
CA LYS A 432 11.05 -21.27 -17.87
C LYS A 432 11.39 -20.00 -17.09
N CYS A 433 12.60 -19.48 -17.27
CA CYS A 433 13.04 -18.17 -16.77
C CYS A 433 12.25 -16.99 -17.41
N TRP A 434 10.94 -17.16 -17.68
CA TRP A 434 10.11 -16.27 -18.47
C TRP A 434 9.93 -14.92 -17.78
N LEU A 435 9.71 -14.91 -16.45
CA LEU A 435 9.54 -13.66 -15.72
C LEU A 435 10.83 -12.85 -15.76
N GLY A 436 11.97 -13.49 -15.47
CA GLY A 436 13.28 -12.85 -15.58
C GLY A 436 13.62 -12.34 -16.98
N LEU A 437 13.22 -13.06 -18.04
CA LEU A 437 13.37 -12.59 -19.43
C LEU A 437 12.44 -11.42 -19.74
N ASN A 438 11.21 -11.45 -19.25
CA ASN A 438 10.24 -10.37 -19.41
C ASN A 438 10.73 -9.09 -18.71
N GLN A 439 11.22 -9.20 -17.47
CA GLN A 439 11.78 -8.06 -16.74
C GLN A 439 13.02 -7.48 -17.47
N ARG A 440 13.94 -8.32 -17.97
CA ARG A 440 15.08 -7.86 -18.79
C ARG A 440 14.65 -7.12 -20.06
N THR A 441 13.60 -7.61 -20.71
CA THR A 441 13.06 -6.98 -21.93
C THR A 441 12.53 -5.58 -21.62
N ILE A 442 11.79 -5.42 -20.51
CA ILE A 442 11.31 -4.10 -20.08
C ILE A 442 12.49 -3.21 -19.71
N PHE A 443 13.49 -3.71 -18.99
CA PHE A 443 14.69 -2.93 -18.65
C PHE A 443 15.40 -2.39 -19.90
N ILE A 444 15.59 -3.21 -20.94
CA ILE A 444 16.18 -2.76 -22.22
C ILE A 444 15.37 -1.63 -22.84
N TYR A 445 14.04 -1.76 -22.85
CA TYR A 445 13.13 -0.71 -23.33
C TYR A 445 13.29 0.59 -22.53
N ILE A 446 13.34 0.49 -21.20
CA ILE A 446 13.51 1.64 -20.30
C ILE A 446 14.84 2.35 -20.57
N ILE A 447 15.95 1.61 -20.72
CA ILE A 447 17.26 2.19 -21.02
C ILE A 447 17.29 2.85 -22.42
N ASP A 448 16.68 2.23 -23.43
CA ASP A 448 16.55 2.81 -24.77
C ASP A 448 15.76 4.13 -24.76
N LYS A 449 14.67 4.18 -23.98
CA LYS A 449 13.90 5.39 -23.75
C LYS A 449 14.70 6.48 -23.05
N ILE A 450 15.44 6.14 -21.99
CA ILE A 450 16.32 7.09 -21.31
C ILE A 450 17.37 7.64 -22.27
N CYS A 451 17.98 6.79 -23.10
CA CYS A 451 18.99 7.18 -24.06
C CYS A 451 18.46 8.18 -25.10
N SER A 452 17.29 7.86 -25.68
CA SER A 452 16.69 8.59 -26.79
C SER A 452 15.92 9.85 -26.37
N GLU A 453 15.26 9.85 -25.20
CA GLU A 453 14.30 10.89 -24.83
C GLU A 453 14.76 11.80 -23.68
N SER A 454 15.85 11.46 -22.95
CA SER A 454 16.35 12.34 -21.88
C SER A 454 17.00 13.61 -22.47
N GLY A 455 16.36 14.75 -22.22
CA GLY A 455 16.77 16.08 -22.68
C GLY A 455 17.32 16.96 -21.55
N PHE A 456 18.46 17.61 -21.80
CA PHE A 456 19.13 18.50 -20.84
C PHE A 456 18.27 19.73 -20.50
N LEU A 457 17.67 20.36 -21.51
CA LEU A 457 16.93 21.61 -21.36
C LEU A 457 15.63 21.41 -20.58
N GLU A 458 14.94 20.31 -20.83
CA GLU A 458 13.70 19.93 -20.17
C GLU A 458 13.95 19.66 -18.69
N ALA A 459 14.98 18.85 -18.38
CA ALA A 459 15.38 18.57 -17.00
C ALA A 459 15.81 19.84 -16.25
N LEU A 460 16.60 20.71 -16.88
CA LEU A 460 17.04 21.97 -16.26
C LEU A 460 15.86 22.90 -15.96
N ARG A 461 14.88 23.02 -16.87
CA ARG A 461 13.68 23.84 -16.65
C ARG A 461 12.88 23.39 -15.43
N VAL A 462 12.78 22.08 -15.19
CA VAL A 462 12.09 21.56 -13.98
C VAL A 462 12.79 22.04 -12.72
N VAL A 463 14.13 21.98 -12.68
CA VAL A 463 14.91 22.50 -11.55
C VAL A 463 14.67 24.00 -11.36
N GLU A 464 14.71 24.77 -12.45
CA GLU A 464 14.50 26.23 -12.40
C GLU A 464 13.11 26.60 -11.86
N VAL A 465 12.06 25.89 -12.32
CA VAL A 465 10.68 26.10 -11.85
C VAL A 465 10.54 25.72 -10.37
N ALA A 466 11.15 24.61 -9.94
CA ALA A 466 11.11 24.20 -8.54
C ALA A 466 11.80 25.24 -7.62
N ILE A 467 12.97 25.75 -8.03
CA ILE A 467 13.68 26.82 -7.32
C ILE A 467 12.82 28.09 -7.23
N GLN A 468 12.16 28.50 -8.32
CA GLN A 468 11.27 29.67 -8.32
C GLN A 468 10.08 29.51 -7.34
N LYS A 469 9.60 28.28 -7.15
CA LYS A 469 8.52 27.96 -6.21
C LYS A 469 8.99 27.66 -4.79
N ASN A 470 10.30 27.69 -4.54
CA ASN A 470 10.91 27.24 -3.28
C ASN A 470 10.52 25.79 -2.92
N GLU A 471 10.44 24.93 -3.95
CA GLU A 471 10.15 23.50 -3.86
C GLU A 471 11.43 22.68 -4.08
N ASP A 472 11.52 21.50 -3.44
CA ASP A 472 12.61 20.55 -3.64
C ASP A 472 12.34 19.70 -4.90
N PRO A 473 13.10 19.86 -6.01
CA PRO A 473 12.87 19.10 -7.24
C PRO A 473 13.08 17.58 -7.07
N PHE A 474 13.78 17.16 -6.00
CA PHE A 474 14.09 15.77 -5.68
C PHE A 474 13.23 15.20 -4.55
N GLN A 475 12.19 15.92 -4.10
CA GLN A 475 11.34 15.46 -2.99
C GLN A 475 10.81 14.03 -3.19
N ARG A 476 10.39 13.69 -4.42
CA ARG A 476 9.90 12.35 -4.79
C ARG A 476 10.99 11.27 -4.93
N LEU A 477 12.25 11.67 -4.86
CA LEU A 477 13.43 10.81 -5.01
C LEU A 477 14.24 10.69 -3.70
N ARG A 478 13.74 11.22 -2.58
CA ARG A 478 14.43 11.17 -1.28
C ARG A 478 14.73 9.74 -0.82
N TRP A 479 13.88 8.78 -1.19
CA TRP A 479 14.12 7.36 -0.93
C TRP A 479 15.41 6.82 -1.56
N LEU A 480 16.02 7.49 -2.54
CA LEU A 480 17.35 7.10 -3.07
C LEU A 480 18.47 7.22 -2.02
N GLN A 481 18.28 8.01 -0.97
CA GLN A 481 19.24 8.10 0.15
C GLN A 481 19.48 6.73 0.82
N LEU A 482 18.51 5.81 0.70
CA LEU A 482 18.57 4.48 1.31
C LEU A 482 19.65 3.57 0.73
N LEU A 483 20.13 3.90 -0.47
CA LEU A 483 21.21 3.21 -1.17
C LEU A 483 22.60 3.64 -0.66
N ASN A 484 22.71 4.75 0.08
CA ASN A 484 24.00 5.22 0.60
C ASN A 484 24.42 4.42 1.84
N TRP A 485 25.27 3.41 1.63
CA TRP A 485 25.80 2.53 2.68
C TRP A 485 26.62 3.27 3.76
N GLU A 486 27.29 4.38 3.42
CA GLU A 486 28.21 5.09 4.33
C GLU A 486 27.51 5.95 5.40
N ALA A 487 26.21 6.25 5.24
CA ALA A 487 25.47 7.04 6.22
C ALA A 487 25.08 6.23 7.48
N GLU A 488 25.08 4.89 7.41
CA GLU A 488 24.70 4.02 8.55
C GLU A 488 25.79 3.93 9.64
N MET A 489 27.00 4.46 9.41
CA MET A 489 28.07 4.58 10.43
C MET A 489 28.10 5.95 11.12
N ILE A 490 27.27 6.91 10.69
CA ILE A 490 27.18 8.26 11.26
C ILE A 490 25.72 8.53 11.63
N GLU A 491 25.21 7.81 12.63
CA GLU A 491 24.02 8.25 13.35
C GLU A 491 24.38 9.51 14.16
N GLU A 492 23.96 10.69 13.68
CA GLU A 492 23.42 11.80 14.50
C GLU A 492 23.06 13.06 13.70
N HIS A 493 23.40 13.17 12.41
CA HIS A 493 22.93 14.25 11.55
C HIS A 493 22.39 13.69 10.25
N GLY A 494 21.11 13.96 9.98
CA GLY A 494 20.43 13.57 8.74
C GLY A 494 21.33 13.83 7.55
N GLY A 495 21.76 12.76 6.90
CA GLY A 495 22.59 12.82 5.71
C GLY A 495 21.77 13.44 4.60
N ASP A 496 21.81 14.76 4.50
CA ASP A 496 21.30 15.51 3.37
C ASP A 496 21.82 14.84 2.10
N PHE A 497 20.91 14.33 1.24
CA PHE A 497 21.14 14.29 -0.21
C PHE A 497 21.85 15.59 -0.55
N PRO A 498 23.00 15.61 -1.24
CA PRO A 498 23.90 16.75 -1.21
C PRO A 498 23.11 18.03 -1.48
N SER A 499 22.74 18.72 -0.38
CA SER A 499 22.03 19.99 -0.32
C SER A 499 23.03 21.09 -0.65
N VAL A 500 24.02 20.74 -1.50
CA VAL A 500 24.90 21.67 -2.17
C VAL A 500 23.96 22.46 -3.06
N GLY A 501 23.49 23.58 -2.52
CA GLY A 501 22.23 24.23 -2.86
C GLY A 501 21.91 24.21 -4.35
N PHE A 502 20.69 23.76 -4.68
CA PHE A 502 20.18 23.73 -6.04
C PHE A 502 20.25 25.13 -6.72
N GLU A 503 20.27 26.20 -5.94
CA GLU A 503 20.61 27.55 -6.37
C GLU A 503 22.01 27.66 -7.01
N LYS A 504 23.03 27.01 -6.40
CA LYS A 504 24.37 26.88 -6.99
C LYS A 504 24.33 26.07 -8.28
N LEU A 505 23.51 25.00 -8.35
CA LEU A 505 23.35 24.20 -9.58
C LEU A 505 22.83 25.05 -10.74
N SER A 506 21.73 25.78 -10.52
CA SER A 506 21.15 26.65 -11.55
C SER A 506 22.12 27.75 -11.97
N SER A 507 22.85 28.36 -11.02
CA SER A 507 23.83 29.41 -11.33
C SER A 507 25.00 28.89 -12.17
N LEU A 508 25.53 27.70 -11.86
CA LEU A 508 26.65 27.07 -12.58
C LEU A 508 26.23 26.61 -13.97
N PHE A 509 25.04 26.01 -14.09
CA PHE A 509 24.48 25.61 -15.38
C PHE A 509 24.24 26.82 -16.30
N ASN A 510 23.79 27.94 -15.75
CA ASN A 510 23.58 29.16 -16.53
C ASN A 510 24.91 29.84 -16.95
N GLN A 511 25.96 29.76 -16.13
CA GLN A 511 27.29 30.31 -16.46
C GLN A 511 28.07 29.47 -17.48
N HIS A 512 27.88 28.15 -17.50
CA HIS A 512 28.64 27.22 -18.32
C HIS A 512 27.75 26.27 -19.13
N ARG A 513 26.68 26.80 -19.73
CA ARG A 513 25.62 26.03 -20.38
C ARG A 513 26.12 25.01 -21.40
N ASP A 514 26.98 25.43 -22.34
CA ASP A 514 27.49 24.53 -23.39
C ASP A 514 28.32 23.39 -22.80
N LYS A 515 29.17 23.67 -21.81
CA LYS A 515 29.99 22.65 -21.14
C LYS A 515 29.13 21.69 -20.33
N ALA A 516 28.09 22.20 -19.69
CA ALA A 516 27.14 21.41 -18.93
C ALA A 516 26.30 20.49 -19.80
N GLU A 517 25.83 20.97 -20.96
CA GLU A 517 25.08 20.16 -21.91
C GLU A 517 25.96 19.03 -22.46
N VAL A 518 27.22 19.32 -22.79
CA VAL A 518 28.21 18.30 -23.20
C VAL A 518 28.44 17.28 -22.08
N ALA A 519 28.60 17.72 -20.83
CA ALA A 519 28.76 16.84 -19.69
C ALA A 519 27.52 15.94 -19.48
N PHE A 520 26.32 16.51 -19.59
CA PHE A 520 25.06 15.78 -19.48
C PHE A 520 24.94 14.70 -20.55
N MET A 521 25.21 15.05 -21.81
CA MET A 521 25.17 14.10 -22.92
C MET A 521 26.22 13.00 -22.76
N HIS A 522 27.41 13.32 -22.24
CA HIS A 522 28.44 12.34 -21.94
C HIS A 522 28.00 11.36 -20.84
N VAL A 523 27.50 11.87 -19.71
CA VAL A 523 27.00 11.03 -18.59
C VAL A 523 25.85 10.15 -19.06
N LYS A 524 24.87 10.72 -19.77
CA LYS A 524 23.73 9.96 -20.33
C LYS A 524 24.21 8.83 -21.24
N SER A 525 25.06 9.15 -22.21
CA SER A 525 25.55 8.15 -23.17
C SER A 525 26.34 7.05 -22.48
N LYS A 526 27.17 7.39 -21.49
CA LYS A 526 27.96 6.41 -20.76
C LYS A 526 27.08 5.50 -19.91
N PHE A 527 26.13 6.08 -19.17
CA PHE A 527 25.13 5.31 -18.41
C PHE A 527 24.37 4.32 -19.29
N CYS A 528 23.77 4.79 -20.39
CA CYS A 528 22.97 3.93 -21.26
C CYS A 528 23.77 2.81 -21.94
N CYS A 529 25.07 3.01 -22.16
CA CYS A 529 25.95 1.99 -22.78
C CYS A 529 26.49 0.97 -21.77
N GLU A 530 26.69 1.37 -20.51
CA GLU A 530 27.43 0.57 -19.52
C GLU A 530 26.54 -0.06 -18.46
N VAL A 531 25.31 0.42 -18.26
CA VAL A 531 24.42 -0.11 -17.21
C VAL A 531 24.03 -1.56 -17.51
N VAL A 532 24.18 -2.42 -16.50
CA VAL A 532 23.87 -3.86 -16.58
C VAL A 532 22.71 -4.16 -15.64
N PHE A 533 21.73 -4.94 -16.11
CA PHE A 533 20.54 -5.30 -15.33
C PHE A 533 20.90 -6.03 -14.02
N GLU A 534 21.82 -7.00 -14.11
CA GLU A 534 22.25 -7.84 -13.00
C GLU A 534 22.89 -7.04 -11.84
N ASP A 535 23.62 -5.96 -12.16
CA ASP A 535 24.30 -5.13 -11.16
C ASP A 535 23.33 -4.33 -10.26
N VAL A 536 22.06 -4.22 -10.67
CA VAL A 536 21.03 -3.44 -9.99
C VAL A 536 20.23 -4.29 -9.00
N ILE A 537 20.11 -5.60 -9.26
CA ILE A 537 19.19 -6.50 -8.57
C ILE A 537 19.42 -6.51 -7.06
N ASP A 538 20.68 -6.62 -6.62
CA ASP A 538 21.01 -6.70 -5.20
C ASP A 538 20.67 -5.40 -4.45
N SER A 539 21.01 -4.25 -5.04
CA SER A 539 20.70 -2.94 -4.45
C SER A 539 19.19 -2.69 -4.39
N TYR A 540 18.46 -3.08 -5.43
CA TYR A 540 17.00 -3.00 -5.47
C TYR A 540 16.36 -3.92 -4.41
N GLY A 541 16.85 -5.17 -4.30
CA GLY A 541 16.41 -6.13 -3.29
C GLY A 541 16.67 -5.63 -1.87
N MET A 542 17.81 -4.98 -1.61
CA MET A 542 18.09 -4.36 -0.32
C MET A 542 17.08 -3.25 0.05
N VAL A 543 16.70 -2.40 -0.90
CA VAL A 543 15.66 -1.37 -0.67
C VAL A 543 14.34 -2.04 -0.31
N LEU A 544 13.93 -3.07 -1.05
CA LEU A 544 12.70 -3.81 -0.75
C LEU A 544 12.72 -4.43 0.66
N GLU A 545 13.83 -5.05 1.06
CA GLU A 545 13.96 -5.67 2.39
C GLU A 545 13.93 -4.64 3.51
N LYS A 546 14.47 -3.42 3.31
CA LYS A 546 14.35 -2.32 4.28
C LYS A 546 12.87 -1.93 4.49
N TYR A 547 12.11 -1.76 3.42
CA TYR A 547 10.66 -1.48 3.50
C TYR A 547 9.90 -2.62 4.18
N LYS A 548 10.08 -3.87 3.69
CA LYS A 548 9.42 -5.06 4.23
C LYS A 548 9.66 -5.24 5.71
N LYS A 549 10.90 -5.04 6.16
CA LYS A 549 11.27 -5.14 7.58
C LYS A 549 10.42 -4.20 8.43
N THR A 550 10.31 -2.93 8.05
CA THR A 550 9.57 -1.93 8.84
C THR A 550 8.07 -2.16 8.79
N ARG A 551 7.52 -2.51 7.62
CA ARG A 551 6.09 -2.88 7.50
C ARG A 551 5.75 -4.13 8.32
N LYS A 552 6.62 -5.13 8.33
CA LYS A 552 6.45 -6.34 9.14
C LYS A 552 6.53 -6.04 10.64
N GLN A 553 7.45 -5.17 11.06
CA GLN A 553 7.53 -4.72 12.45
C GLN A 553 6.25 -3.98 12.88
N TYR A 554 5.72 -3.09 12.03
CA TYR A 554 4.45 -2.42 12.25
C TYR A 554 3.30 -3.43 12.38
N MET A 555 3.17 -4.33 11.41
CA MET A 555 2.13 -5.36 11.36
C MET A 555 2.16 -6.24 12.62
N ASN A 556 3.33 -6.75 13.01
CA ASN A 556 3.50 -7.55 14.23
C ASN A 556 3.12 -6.77 15.50
N GLY A 557 3.49 -5.49 15.56
CA GLY A 557 3.13 -4.60 16.65
C GLY A 557 1.62 -4.44 16.77
N MET A 558 0.94 -4.15 15.65
CA MET A 558 -0.52 -3.96 15.61
C MET A 558 -1.29 -5.24 15.91
N LEU A 559 -0.92 -6.38 15.32
CA LEU A 559 -1.56 -7.67 15.58
C LEU A 559 -1.56 -8.03 17.08
N SER A 560 -0.53 -7.64 17.81
CA SER A 560 -0.43 -7.86 19.25
C SER A 560 -1.29 -6.94 20.11
N LEU A 561 -1.81 -5.83 19.56
CA LEU A 561 -2.68 -4.89 20.25
C LEU A 561 -4.17 -5.19 20.06
N HIS A 562 -4.54 -6.06 19.11
CA HIS A 562 -5.93 -6.47 18.96
C HIS A 562 -6.30 -7.53 20.01
N CYS A 563 -7.45 -7.34 20.66
CA CYS A 563 -8.00 -8.29 21.62
C CYS A 563 -8.72 -9.41 20.85
N LYS A 564 -8.35 -10.66 21.13
CA LYS A 564 -8.99 -11.85 20.54
C LYS A 564 -10.16 -12.33 21.38
#